data_AF-A0A2T4T6A0-F1
#
_entry.id   AF-A0A2T4T6A0-F1
#
_cell.length_a   1.000
_cell.length_b   1.000
_cell.length_c   1.000
_cell.angle_alpha   90.00
_cell.angle_beta   90.00
_cell.angle_gamma   90.00
#
_symmetry.space_group_name_H-M   'P 1'
#
loop_
_entity.id
_entity.type
_entity.pdbx_description
1 polymer ?
#
loop_
_entity_poly.entity_id
_entity_poly.type
_entity_poly.pdbx_seq_one_letter_code
_entity_poly.pdbx_strand_id
1 'polypeptide(L)'
;MRQIFLMICVCCLVQTAAAQSPKRRAEQAAKSRNTTGDKVTVRSQIAFPVQPKMEEDVVWRRDIYREIKLTDDANGGLYFPVEPQNGKVNLFTYIFKLMLRRAITVYNYNMDGNEDFSDSSAVKPLHLLDNYQILYKRTDRGIRIDDSDIPSREVKAYYIKETSYYDQRSATFHTKVLALCPVMEREDDFGDGVQKYPLFWVKYDDLAPYLARQTVMGSSLNNASEMSADDYFAMRLYKGSIYKTNNMLGKTLAQYCANDTAMAQEQKRIEAELAAFENRLWGDHSAKDSLVVANTEKAPKKQKTLARNRRAVRPSSLGKASKSGAASKPAATERSSSARVTVRRQRH
;
A
#
# COMPACT_ATOMS: atom_id res chain seq x y z
N MET A 1 -34.70 -20.84 -66.51
CA MET A 1 -33.35 -21.43 -66.41
C MET A 1 -32.36 -20.55 -65.64
N ARG A 2 -32.19 -19.24 -65.93
CA ARG A 2 -31.22 -18.37 -65.23
C ARG A 2 -31.51 -18.13 -63.72
N GLN A 3 -32.78 -18.04 -63.32
CA GLN A 3 -33.15 -17.79 -61.91
C GLN A 3 -32.99 -19.02 -61.00
N ILE A 4 -33.15 -20.23 -61.56
CA ILE A 4 -32.98 -21.50 -60.83
C ILE A 4 -31.49 -21.75 -60.54
N PHE A 5 -30.61 -21.42 -61.49
CA PHE A 5 -29.17 -21.54 -61.32
C PHE A 5 -28.62 -20.60 -60.24
N LEU A 6 -29.19 -19.39 -60.14
CA LEU A 6 -28.78 -18.39 -59.15
C LEU A 6 -29.24 -18.77 -57.73
N MET A 7 -30.43 -19.36 -57.59
CA MET A 7 -30.91 -19.94 -56.31
C MET A 7 -30.03 -21.10 -55.82
N ILE A 8 -29.58 -21.98 -56.72
CA ILE A 8 -28.71 -23.11 -56.38
C ILE A 8 -27.32 -22.63 -55.96
N CYS A 9 -26.75 -21.63 -56.63
CA CYS A 9 -25.46 -21.03 -56.24
C CYS A 9 -25.53 -20.34 -54.86
N VAL A 10 -26.64 -19.67 -54.52
CA VAL A 10 -26.81 -19.04 -53.21
C VAL A 10 -26.98 -20.09 -52.09
N CYS A 11 -27.71 -21.18 -52.33
CA CYS A 11 -27.79 -22.30 -51.38
C CYS A 11 -26.44 -23.00 -51.13
N CYS A 12 -25.59 -23.15 -52.15
CA CYS A 12 -24.25 -23.74 -51.99
C CYS A 12 -23.29 -22.83 -51.21
N LEU A 13 -23.40 -21.51 -51.32
CA LEU A 13 -22.56 -20.57 -50.57
C LEU A 13 -22.93 -20.55 -49.07
N VAL A 14 -24.20 -20.71 -48.71
CA VAL A 14 -24.64 -20.72 -47.29
C VAL A 14 -24.18 -21.99 -46.55
N GLN A 15 -24.00 -23.12 -47.24
CA GLN A 15 -23.51 -24.35 -46.60
C GLN A 15 -22.01 -24.31 -46.24
N THR A 16 -21.22 -23.40 -46.83
CA THR A 16 -19.79 -23.26 -46.50
C THR A 16 -19.50 -22.38 -45.29
N ALA A 17 -20.51 -21.67 -44.74
CA ALA A 17 -20.30 -20.73 -43.64
C ALA A 17 -20.26 -21.38 -42.23
N ALA A 18 -20.59 -22.68 -42.09
CA ALA A 18 -20.66 -23.35 -40.78
C ALA A 18 -19.81 -24.63 -40.64
N ALA A 19 -18.86 -24.88 -41.56
CA ALA A 19 -18.01 -26.07 -41.52
C ALA A 19 -16.61 -25.76 -40.97
N GLN A 20 -16.51 -25.41 -39.68
CA GLN A 20 -15.22 -25.55 -39.00
C GLN A 20 -14.89 -27.05 -38.89
N SER A 21 -13.72 -27.46 -39.39
CA SER A 21 -13.32 -28.87 -39.39
C SER A 21 -13.38 -29.46 -37.98
N PRO A 22 -13.78 -30.74 -37.83
CA PRO A 22 -13.83 -31.40 -36.51
C PRO A 22 -12.51 -31.30 -35.76
N LYS A 23 -11.38 -31.30 -36.49
CA LYS A 23 -10.03 -31.07 -35.93
C LYS A 23 -9.86 -29.67 -35.33
N ARG A 24 -10.33 -28.60 -35.99
CA ARG A 24 -10.29 -27.25 -35.41
C ARG A 24 -11.21 -27.11 -34.20
N ARG A 25 -12.39 -27.74 -34.22
CA ARG A 25 -13.28 -27.77 -33.05
C ARG A 25 -12.67 -28.58 -31.90
N ALA A 26 -12.02 -29.70 -32.19
CA ALA A 26 -11.29 -30.49 -31.21
C ALA A 26 -10.06 -29.77 -30.67
N GLU A 27 -9.32 -29.02 -31.51
CA GLU A 27 -8.22 -28.16 -31.07
C GLU A 27 -8.69 -26.94 -30.29
N GLN A 28 -9.81 -26.31 -30.65
CA GLN A 28 -10.41 -25.24 -29.84
C GLN A 28 -10.97 -25.79 -28.53
N ALA A 29 -11.57 -26.98 -28.53
CA ALA A 29 -12.04 -27.66 -27.33
C ALA A 29 -10.86 -28.14 -26.46
N ALA A 30 -9.73 -28.55 -27.04
CA ALA A 30 -8.53 -28.93 -26.32
C ALA A 30 -7.77 -27.71 -25.78
N LYS A 31 -7.69 -26.63 -26.56
CA LYS A 31 -7.17 -25.33 -26.12
C LYS A 31 -8.06 -24.74 -25.03
N SER A 32 -9.39 -24.81 -25.19
CA SER A 32 -10.32 -24.38 -24.15
C SER A 32 -10.14 -25.22 -22.90
N ARG A 33 -10.04 -26.56 -23.01
CA ARG A 33 -9.83 -27.50 -21.88
C ARG A 33 -8.50 -27.26 -21.15
N ASN A 34 -7.43 -26.90 -21.86
CA ASN A 34 -6.15 -26.50 -21.26
C ASN A 34 -6.14 -25.07 -20.69
N THR A 35 -7.06 -24.20 -21.11
CA THR A 35 -7.33 -22.90 -20.48
C THR A 35 -8.46 -22.94 -19.44
N THR A 36 -9.12 -24.09 -19.24
CA THR A 36 -10.23 -24.28 -18.28
C THR A 36 -9.66 -24.55 -16.88
N GLY A 37 -8.79 -23.67 -16.41
CA GLY A 37 -8.33 -23.69 -15.03
C GLY A 37 -8.16 -22.25 -14.61
N ASP A 38 -9.24 -21.61 -14.14
CA ASP A 38 -9.33 -20.38 -13.32
C ASP A 38 -8.32 -19.23 -13.62
N LYS A 39 -7.71 -19.20 -14.79
CA LYS A 39 -6.82 -18.13 -15.23
C LYS A 39 -7.68 -16.97 -15.72
N VAL A 40 -7.36 -15.79 -15.22
CA VAL A 40 -8.10 -14.55 -15.50
C VAL A 40 -8.14 -14.31 -17.01
N THR A 41 -9.35 -14.27 -17.58
CA THR A 41 -9.55 -14.07 -19.02
C THR A 41 -9.15 -12.66 -19.45
N VAL A 42 -8.74 -12.48 -20.70
CA VAL A 42 -8.41 -11.14 -21.25
C VAL A 42 -9.57 -10.16 -21.07
N ARG A 43 -10.81 -10.61 -21.31
CA ARG A 43 -12.01 -9.78 -21.14
C ARG A 43 -12.18 -9.29 -19.70
N SER A 44 -11.88 -10.14 -18.73
CA SER A 44 -11.98 -9.75 -17.32
C SER A 44 -10.82 -8.87 -16.86
N GLN A 45 -9.62 -9.00 -17.43
CA GLN A 45 -8.52 -8.05 -17.20
C GLN A 45 -8.86 -6.65 -17.72
N ILE A 46 -9.57 -6.57 -18.86
CA ILE A 46 -10.03 -5.28 -19.41
C ILE A 46 -11.12 -4.67 -18.54
N ALA A 47 -12.04 -5.50 -18.01
CA ALA A 47 -13.12 -5.03 -17.15
C ALA A 47 -12.64 -4.60 -15.76
N PHE A 48 -11.59 -5.23 -15.25
CA PHE A 48 -11.00 -4.96 -13.94
C PHE A 48 -9.50 -4.68 -14.11
N PRO A 49 -9.13 -3.46 -14.55
CA PRO A 49 -7.73 -3.09 -14.72
C PRO A 49 -7.03 -3.03 -13.36
N VAL A 50 -5.76 -3.44 -13.33
CA VAL A 50 -4.91 -3.43 -12.12
C VAL A 50 -3.73 -2.49 -12.32
N GLN A 51 -3.08 -2.11 -11.22
CA GLN A 51 -1.89 -1.26 -11.26
C GLN A 51 -0.78 -1.87 -12.16
N PRO A 52 -0.17 -1.09 -13.07
CA PRO A 52 0.89 -1.59 -13.94
C PRO A 52 2.08 -2.11 -13.13
N LYS A 53 2.82 -3.05 -13.70
CA LYS A 53 4.06 -3.53 -13.09
C LYS A 53 5.07 -2.38 -13.01
N MET A 54 5.76 -2.30 -11.88
CA MET A 54 6.87 -1.37 -11.72
C MET A 54 8.01 -1.81 -12.63
N GLU A 55 8.65 -0.87 -13.33
CA GLU A 55 9.86 -1.15 -14.11
C GLU A 55 11.01 -1.56 -13.19
N GLU A 56 11.89 -2.47 -13.63
CA GLU A 56 13.01 -2.92 -12.79
C GLU A 56 14.05 -1.81 -12.60
N ASP A 57 14.30 -1.03 -13.66
CA ASP A 57 15.23 0.09 -13.68
C ASP A 57 14.53 1.37 -13.23
N VAL A 58 14.68 1.68 -11.93
CA VAL A 58 14.18 2.93 -11.35
C VAL A 58 15.31 3.62 -10.63
N VAL A 59 15.46 4.92 -10.87
CA VAL A 59 16.57 5.72 -10.34
C VAL A 59 16.57 5.85 -8.83
N TRP A 60 15.39 5.80 -8.22
CA TRP A 60 15.27 5.74 -6.77
C TRP A 60 14.15 4.78 -6.38
N ARG A 61 14.47 3.91 -5.42
CA ARG A 61 13.54 2.94 -4.85
C ARG A 61 13.82 2.76 -3.36
N ARG A 62 12.77 2.65 -2.56
CA ARG A 62 12.84 2.31 -1.14
C ARG A 62 11.84 1.20 -0.83
N ASP A 63 12.36 0.04 -0.43
CA ASP A 63 11.55 -1.10 -0.01
C ASP A 63 11.35 -1.09 1.51
N ILE A 64 10.09 -1.22 1.92
CA ILE A 64 9.62 -1.17 3.31
C ILE A 64 8.73 -2.38 3.57
N TYR A 65 8.85 -2.95 4.77
CA TYR A 65 7.97 -4.01 5.24
C TYR A 65 7.10 -3.49 6.38
N ARG A 66 5.78 -3.61 6.23
CA ARG A 66 4.79 -3.22 7.23
C ARG A 66 4.06 -4.43 7.78
N GLU A 67 3.77 -4.37 9.07
CA GLU A 67 2.81 -5.24 9.71
C GLU A 67 1.48 -4.49 9.78
N ILE A 68 0.45 -5.13 9.22
CA ILE A 68 -0.90 -4.61 9.15
C ILE A 68 -1.76 -5.47 10.03
N LYS A 69 -2.23 -4.89 11.13
CA LYS A 69 -3.11 -5.58 12.07
C LYS A 69 -4.54 -5.45 11.59
N LEU A 70 -5.23 -6.57 11.50
CA LEU A 70 -6.63 -6.61 11.08
C LEU A 70 -7.60 -6.17 12.17
N THR A 71 -7.12 -6.07 13.40
CA THR A 71 -7.84 -5.48 14.53
C THR A 71 -8.06 -3.98 14.37
N ASP A 72 -7.23 -3.32 13.55
CA ASP A 72 -7.36 -1.90 13.29
C ASP A 72 -8.50 -1.63 12.32
N ASP A 73 -9.29 -0.60 12.60
CA ASP A 73 -10.48 -0.23 11.84
C ASP A 73 -10.23 -0.05 10.32
N ALA A 74 -9.09 0.58 9.98
CA ALA A 74 -8.67 0.79 8.59
C ALA A 74 -8.43 -0.52 7.80
N ASN A 75 -8.16 -1.62 8.51
CA ASN A 75 -7.82 -2.91 7.93
C ASN A 75 -8.91 -3.97 8.16
N GLY A 76 -9.92 -3.68 9.00
CA GLY A 76 -10.98 -4.61 9.37
C GLY A 76 -11.77 -5.15 8.18
N GLY A 77 -11.87 -4.38 7.09
CA GLY A 77 -12.49 -4.82 5.83
C GLY A 77 -11.81 -6.02 5.18
N LEU A 78 -10.54 -6.29 5.47
CA LEU A 78 -9.81 -7.47 4.97
C LEU A 78 -10.11 -8.75 5.77
N TYR A 79 -10.56 -8.60 7.01
CA TYR A 79 -10.85 -9.71 7.94
C TYR A 79 -12.31 -10.13 7.92
N PHE A 80 -13.22 -9.19 7.62
CA PHE A 80 -14.64 -9.47 7.54
C PHE A 80 -15.04 -10.08 6.17
N PRO A 81 -15.94 -11.07 6.13
CA PRO A 81 -16.47 -11.84 7.26
C PRO A 81 -15.47 -12.89 7.75
N VAL A 82 -15.46 -13.16 9.07
CA VAL A 82 -14.52 -14.12 9.69
C VAL A 82 -14.64 -15.50 9.05
N GLU A 83 -15.88 -15.92 8.79
CA GLU A 83 -16.20 -17.13 8.05
C GLU A 83 -16.90 -16.75 6.74
N PRO A 84 -16.71 -17.53 5.66
CA PRO A 84 -17.44 -17.36 4.42
C PRO A 84 -18.96 -17.30 4.61
N GLN A 85 -19.59 -16.17 4.26
CA GLN A 85 -21.04 -15.96 4.38
C GLN A 85 -21.58 -15.21 3.18
N ASN A 86 -22.76 -15.60 2.68
CA ASN A 86 -23.45 -14.94 1.55
C ASN A 86 -22.57 -14.74 0.30
N GLY A 87 -21.65 -15.68 0.04
CA GLY A 87 -20.70 -15.58 -1.08
C GLY A 87 -19.55 -14.58 -0.88
N LYS A 88 -19.54 -13.83 0.24
CA LYS A 88 -18.42 -12.99 0.66
C LYS A 88 -17.43 -13.83 1.46
N VAL A 89 -16.15 -13.57 1.26
CA VAL A 89 -15.04 -14.24 1.94
C VAL A 89 -14.00 -13.19 2.36
N ASN A 90 -13.30 -13.44 3.46
CA ASN A 90 -12.18 -12.59 3.83
C ASN A 90 -10.98 -12.78 2.89
N LEU A 91 -10.01 -11.87 2.97
CA LEU A 91 -8.83 -11.88 2.11
C LEU A 91 -8.05 -13.19 2.25
N PHE A 92 -7.90 -13.71 3.47
CA PHE A 92 -7.11 -14.92 3.72
C PHE A 92 -7.74 -16.14 3.07
N THR A 93 -9.02 -16.37 3.33
CA THR A 93 -9.78 -17.50 2.76
C THR A 93 -9.78 -17.41 1.24
N TYR A 94 -9.86 -16.21 0.68
CA TYR A 94 -9.78 -16.00 -0.75
C TYR A 94 -8.42 -16.45 -1.32
N ILE A 95 -7.32 -15.92 -0.78
CA ILE A 95 -5.95 -16.29 -1.18
C ILE A 95 -5.71 -17.80 -0.99
N PHE A 96 -6.16 -18.34 0.14
CA PHE A 96 -6.02 -19.76 0.47
C PHE A 96 -6.76 -20.66 -0.54
N LYS A 97 -7.99 -20.31 -0.90
CA LYS A 97 -8.76 -21.02 -1.93
C LYS A 97 -8.08 -20.93 -3.31
N LEU A 98 -7.50 -19.78 -3.67
CA LEU A 98 -6.74 -19.62 -4.91
C LEU A 98 -5.48 -20.50 -4.95
N MET A 99 -4.76 -20.58 -3.83
CA MET A 99 -3.59 -21.45 -3.67
C MET A 99 -3.97 -22.93 -3.82
N LEU A 100 -5.05 -23.38 -3.16
CA LEU A 100 -5.52 -24.77 -3.26
C LEU A 100 -5.91 -25.16 -4.68
N ARG A 101 -6.49 -24.22 -5.43
CA ARG A 101 -6.83 -24.38 -6.85
C ARG A 101 -5.62 -24.28 -7.79
N ARG A 102 -4.43 -23.97 -7.26
CA ARG A 102 -3.20 -23.67 -8.03
C ARG A 102 -3.38 -22.52 -9.03
N ALA A 103 -4.26 -21.58 -8.71
CA ALA A 103 -4.45 -20.36 -9.50
C ALA A 103 -3.31 -19.36 -9.25
N ILE A 104 -2.74 -19.38 -8.04
CA ILE A 104 -1.59 -18.57 -7.62
C ILE A 104 -0.49 -19.46 -7.05
N THR A 105 0.75 -19.01 -7.15
CA THR A 105 1.91 -19.64 -6.50
C THR A 105 2.21 -18.93 -5.18
N VAL A 106 2.44 -19.71 -4.13
CA VAL A 106 2.82 -19.21 -2.82
C VAL A 106 4.25 -19.65 -2.49
N TYR A 107 4.96 -18.88 -1.69
CA TYR A 107 6.38 -19.08 -1.40
C TYR A 107 6.63 -19.14 0.11
N ASN A 108 7.63 -19.90 0.53
CA ASN A 108 7.91 -20.08 1.96
C ASN A 108 8.28 -18.75 2.64
N TYR A 109 7.89 -18.61 3.90
CA TYR A 109 8.40 -17.55 4.75
C TYR A 109 9.70 -18.01 5.42
N ASN A 110 10.81 -17.32 5.14
CA ASN A 110 12.10 -17.58 5.77
C ASN A 110 12.19 -16.86 7.12
N MET A 111 12.94 -17.40 8.08
CA MET A 111 13.09 -16.80 9.42
C MET A 111 13.66 -15.37 9.39
N ASP A 112 14.47 -15.05 8.39
CA ASP A 112 15.02 -13.70 8.18
C ASP A 112 13.96 -12.70 7.70
N GLY A 113 12.75 -13.16 7.38
CA GLY A 113 11.65 -12.37 6.83
C GLY A 113 11.95 -11.78 5.45
N ASN A 114 12.97 -12.29 4.76
CA ASN A 114 13.22 -12.00 3.34
C ASN A 114 12.34 -12.90 2.48
N GLU A 115 11.75 -12.33 1.45
CA GLU A 115 11.02 -13.06 0.43
C GLU A 115 12.00 -13.75 -0.53
N ASP A 116 11.71 -15.01 -0.84
CA ASP A 116 12.36 -15.72 -1.94
C ASP A 116 11.27 -16.21 -2.89
N PHE A 117 11.31 -15.64 -4.09
CA PHE A 117 10.35 -15.83 -5.16
C PHE A 117 10.82 -16.79 -6.26
N SER A 118 11.88 -17.53 -5.97
CA SER A 118 12.37 -18.62 -6.81
C SER A 118 11.45 -19.83 -6.76
N ASP A 119 11.52 -20.65 -7.81
CA ASP A 119 10.75 -21.90 -7.89
C ASP A 119 11.14 -22.89 -6.78
N SER A 120 12.36 -22.80 -6.23
CA SER A 120 12.80 -23.60 -5.09
C SER A 120 12.07 -23.27 -3.79
N SER A 121 11.61 -22.03 -3.62
CA SER A 121 10.87 -21.58 -2.44
C SER A 121 9.36 -21.83 -2.56
N ALA A 122 8.88 -22.23 -3.73
CA ALA A 122 7.46 -22.45 -3.98
C ALA A 122 6.88 -23.57 -3.08
N VAL A 123 5.83 -23.27 -2.33
CA VAL A 123 5.23 -24.20 -1.37
C VAL A 123 4.20 -25.07 -2.06
N LYS A 124 4.28 -26.38 -1.80
CA LYS A 124 3.21 -27.31 -2.19
C LYS A 124 2.05 -27.16 -1.20
N PRO A 125 0.79 -27.02 -1.66
CA PRO A 125 -0.35 -26.83 -0.77
C PRO A 125 -0.46 -27.88 0.33
N LEU A 126 -0.18 -29.16 0.03
CA LEU A 126 -0.16 -30.26 1.01
C LEU A 126 0.80 -30.02 2.17
N HIS A 127 2.04 -29.58 1.88
CA HIS A 127 3.03 -29.31 2.92
C HIS A 127 2.55 -28.23 3.89
N LEU A 128 1.89 -27.20 3.37
CA LEU A 128 1.35 -26.14 4.19
C LEU A 128 0.23 -26.65 5.11
N LEU A 129 -0.69 -27.46 4.58
CA LEU A 129 -1.76 -28.06 5.37
C LEU A 129 -1.22 -28.91 6.51
N ASP A 130 -0.25 -29.78 6.21
CA ASP A 130 0.37 -30.67 7.19
C ASP A 130 1.16 -29.87 8.24
N ASN A 131 1.95 -28.85 7.83
CA ASN A 131 2.76 -28.03 8.74
C ASN A 131 1.93 -27.24 9.76
N TYR A 132 0.78 -26.69 9.34
CA TYR A 132 -0.09 -25.89 10.22
C TYR A 132 -1.25 -26.70 10.81
N GLN A 133 -1.25 -28.03 10.60
CA GLN A 133 -2.26 -28.97 11.11
C GLN A 133 -3.70 -28.62 10.68
N ILE A 134 -3.84 -28.10 9.46
CA ILE A 134 -5.15 -27.77 8.88
C ILE A 134 -5.81 -29.07 8.44
N LEU A 135 -7.03 -29.32 8.93
CA LEU A 135 -7.77 -30.53 8.60
C LEU A 135 -8.18 -30.55 7.12
N TYR A 136 -8.03 -31.72 6.50
CA TYR A 136 -8.47 -31.93 5.13
C TYR A 136 -8.92 -33.37 4.91
N LYS A 137 -9.85 -33.55 3.97
CA LYS A 137 -10.35 -34.85 3.54
C LYS A 137 -9.71 -35.23 2.21
N ARG A 138 -9.18 -36.45 2.12
CA ARG A 138 -8.73 -37.02 0.84
C ARG A 138 -9.91 -37.68 0.15
N THR A 139 -10.17 -37.31 -1.10
CA THR A 139 -11.20 -37.89 -1.96
C THR A 139 -10.54 -38.37 -3.25
N ASP A 140 -11.20 -39.24 -4.01
CA ASP A 140 -10.69 -39.77 -5.29
C ASP A 140 -10.33 -38.68 -6.32
N ARG A 141 -10.87 -37.47 -6.16
CA ARG A 141 -10.62 -36.29 -7.01
C ARG A 141 -9.58 -35.32 -6.46
N GLY A 142 -8.96 -35.63 -5.32
CA GLY A 142 -7.95 -34.80 -4.67
C GLY A 142 -8.30 -34.42 -3.23
N ILE A 143 -7.78 -33.28 -2.78
CA ILE A 143 -7.95 -32.78 -1.41
C ILE A 143 -9.19 -31.89 -1.36
N ARG A 144 -10.04 -32.12 -0.37
CA ARG A 144 -11.19 -31.26 -0.07
C ARG A 144 -11.07 -30.73 1.35
N ILE A 145 -11.28 -29.43 1.50
CA ILE A 145 -11.26 -28.71 2.77
C ILE A 145 -12.61 -28.02 2.90
N ASP A 146 -13.23 -28.15 4.08
CA ASP A 146 -14.47 -27.45 4.39
C ASP A 146 -14.13 -26.03 4.87
N ASP A 147 -15.03 -25.07 4.63
CA ASP A 147 -14.76 -23.65 4.93
C ASP A 147 -14.51 -23.40 6.44
N SER A 148 -15.03 -24.27 7.32
CA SER A 148 -14.80 -24.26 8.77
C SER A 148 -13.39 -24.71 9.18
N ASP A 149 -12.72 -25.51 8.35
CA ASP A 149 -11.38 -26.03 8.65
C ASP A 149 -10.29 -25.01 8.29
N ILE A 150 -10.64 -23.96 7.53
CA ILE A 150 -9.71 -22.88 7.18
C ILE A 150 -9.50 -22.01 8.43
N PRO A 151 -8.25 -21.79 8.87
CA PRO A 151 -7.96 -21.01 10.10
C PRO A 151 -8.10 -19.50 9.89
N SER A 152 -9.20 -19.06 9.28
CA SER A 152 -9.46 -17.66 8.94
C SER A 152 -9.55 -16.75 10.16
N ARG A 153 -10.03 -17.28 11.29
CA ARG A 153 -10.15 -16.58 12.58
C ARG A 153 -8.81 -16.37 13.28
N GLU A 154 -7.82 -17.22 13.00
CA GLU A 154 -6.49 -17.13 13.59
C GLU A 154 -5.60 -16.14 12.82
N VAL A 155 -5.91 -15.85 11.56
CA VAL A 155 -5.17 -14.86 10.76
C VAL A 155 -5.62 -13.45 11.14
N LYS A 156 -4.84 -12.80 11.99
CA LYS A 156 -5.12 -11.45 12.54
C LYS A 156 -4.22 -10.35 11.99
N ALA A 157 -3.19 -10.68 11.21
CA ALA A 157 -2.30 -9.69 10.63
C ALA A 157 -1.78 -10.09 9.24
N TYR A 158 -1.24 -9.12 8.51
CA TYR A 158 -0.49 -9.33 7.27
C TYR A 158 0.85 -8.61 7.32
N TYR A 159 1.90 -9.29 6.86
CA TYR A 159 3.12 -8.62 6.46
C TYR A 159 3.02 -8.20 5.00
N ILE A 160 3.31 -6.94 4.75
CA ILE A 160 3.26 -6.33 3.43
C ILE A 160 4.65 -5.82 3.09
N LYS A 161 5.18 -6.25 1.95
CA LYS A 161 6.32 -5.58 1.32
C LYS A 161 5.78 -4.53 0.37
N GLU A 162 6.05 -3.26 0.65
CA GLU A 162 5.77 -2.14 -0.24
C GLU A 162 7.08 -1.55 -0.77
N THR A 163 7.01 -1.00 -1.97
CA THR A 163 8.11 -0.27 -2.58
C THR A 163 7.64 1.11 -2.98
N SER A 164 8.37 2.13 -2.54
CA SER A 164 8.17 3.49 -3.01
C SER A 164 9.25 3.81 -4.02
N TYR A 165 8.87 4.35 -5.17
CA TYR A 165 9.78 4.54 -6.29
C TYR A 165 9.42 5.79 -7.11
N TYR A 166 10.42 6.35 -7.78
CA TYR A 166 10.25 7.52 -8.63
C TYR A 166 10.34 7.14 -10.11
N ASP A 167 9.22 7.17 -10.83
CA ASP A 167 9.20 6.92 -12.27
C ASP A 167 9.65 8.18 -13.03
N GLN A 168 10.77 8.08 -13.74
CA GLN A 168 11.32 9.19 -14.53
C GLN A 168 10.49 9.52 -15.77
N ARG A 169 9.79 8.54 -16.37
CA ARG A 169 9.07 8.74 -17.62
C ARG A 169 7.81 9.56 -17.41
N SER A 170 7.08 9.27 -16.34
CA SER A 170 5.90 10.03 -15.92
C SER A 170 6.24 11.18 -14.96
N ALA A 171 7.48 11.23 -14.47
CA ALA A 171 7.94 12.15 -13.42
C ALA A 171 7.09 12.06 -12.14
N THR A 172 6.54 10.89 -11.82
CA THR A 172 5.63 10.69 -10.68
C THR A 172 6.23 9.78 -9.61
N PHE A 173 5.85 10.06 -8.36
CA PHE A 173 6.19 9.23 -7.23
C PHE A 173 5.08 8.20 -6.98
N HIS A 174 5.44 6.93 -6.82
CA HIS A 174 4.49 5.85 -6.62
C HIS A 174 4.88 5.01 -5.42
N THR A 175 3.87 4.48 -4.73
CA THR A 175 4.06 3.39 -3.76
C THR A 175 3.21 2.21 -4.20
N LYS A 176 3.84 1.05 -4.34
CA LYS A 176 3.20 -0.18 -4.80
C LYS A 176 3.45 -1.32 -3.82
N VAL A 177 2.43 -2.13 -3.55
CA VAL A 177 2.57 -3.38 -2.83
C VAL A 177 3.22 -4.43 -3.74
N LEU A 178 4.31 -5.05 -3.27
CA LEU A 178 5.02 -6.10 -3.99
C LEU A 178 4.60 -7.50 -3.53
N ALA A 179 4.37 -7.65 -2.22
CA ALA A 179 4.09 -8.96 -1.63
C ALA A 179 3.21 -8.85 -0.41
N LEU A 180 2.40 -9.90 -0.20
CA LEU A 180 1.57 -10.09 0.98
C LEU A 180 1.93 -11.42 1.65
N CYS A 181 1.97 -11.43 2.97
CA CYS A 181 2.13 -12.63 3.77
C CYS A 181 1.09 -12.64 4.90
N PRO A 182 0.14 -13.60 4.92
CA PRO A 182 -0.77 -13.75 6.04
C PRO A 182 -0.01 -14.19 7.30
N VAL A 183 -0.38 -13.64 8.45
CA VAL A 183 0.20 -13.96 9.75
C VAL A 183 -0.90 -14.51 10.66
N MET A 184 -0.72 -15.76 11.07
CA MET A 184 -1.58 -16.45 12.02
C MET A 184 -1.10 -16.16 13.44
N GLU A 185 -2.04 -15.83 14.32
CA GLU A 185 -1.78 -15.52 15.73
C GLU A 185 -2.48 -16.57 16.59
N ARG A 186 -1.70 -17.27 17.42
CA ARG A 186 -2.22 -18.19 18.43
C ARG A 186 -1.84 -17.70 19.82
N GLU A 187 -2.80 -17.77 20.71
CA GLU A 187 -2.59 -17.59 22.14
C GLU A 187 -2.03 -18.91 22.67
N ASP A 188 -0.88 -18.86 23.33
CA ASP A 188 -0.33 -20.02 24.02
C ASP A 188 -0.85 -20.02 25.46
N ASP A 189 -1.53 -21.10 25.87
CA ASP A 189 -2.11 -21.24 27.20
C ASP A 189 -1.05 -21.26 28.32
N PHE A 190 0.23 -21.50 27.97
CA PHE A 190 1.35 -21.58 28.92
C PHE A 190 2.39 -20.46 28.76
N GLY A 191 2.26 -19.62 27.73
CA GLY A 191 3.21 -18.55 27.41
C GLY A 191 2.68 -17.17 27.75
N ASP A 192 3.58 -16.23 28.06
CA ASP A 192 3.24 -14.82 28.27
C ASP A 192 3.24 -14.08 26.91
N GLY A 193 2.29 -14.41 26.03
CA GLY A 193 2.10 -13.66 24.78
C GLY A 193 1.43 -14.38 23.61
N VAL A 194 0.99 -13.57 22.64
CA VAL A 194 0.45 -14.03 21.35
C VAL A 194 1.61 -14.38 20.42
N GLN A 195 1.73 -15.65 20.03
CA GLN A 195 2.76 -16.10 19.09
C GLN A 195 2.31 -15.89 17.65
N LYS A 196 3.17 -15.24 16.86
CA LYS A 196 2.94 -14.98 15.43
C LYS A 196 3.59 -16.07 14.58
N TYR A 197 2.81 -16.56 13.62
CA TYR A 197 3.20 -17.57 12.63
C TYR A 197 2.93 -17.04 11.22
N PRO A 198 3.93 -16.42 10.57
CA PRO A 198 3.84 -16.05 9.16
C PRO A 198 3.69 -17.33 8.32
N LEU A 199 2.73 -17.33 7.40
CA LEU A 199 2.38 -18.55 6.66
C LEU A 199 3.19 -18.70 5.37
N PHE A 200 3.05 -17.74 4.45
CA PHE A 200 3.69 -17.79 3.13
C PHE A 200 3.64 -16.41 2.45
N TRP A 201 4.59 -16.15 1.56
CA TRP A 201 4.59 -14.99 0.69
C TRP A 201 3.79 -15.24 -0.60
N VAL A 202 3.08 -14.21 -1.05
CA VAL A 202 2.41 -14.15 -2.35
C VAL A 202 2.85 -12.92 -3.09
N LYS A 203 3.23 -13.06 -4.37
CA LYS A 203 3.50 -11.93 -5.27
C LYS A 203 2.20 -11.18 -5.53
N TYR A 204 2.22 -9.88 -5.29
CA TYR A 204 1.03 -9.05 -5.45
C TYR A 204 0.57 -8.99 -6.92
N ASP A 205 1.49 -8.91 -7.87
CA ASP A 205 1.16 -8.89 -9.31
C ASP A 205 0.39 -10.13 -9.79
N ASP A 206 0.66 -11.31 -9.21
CA ASP A 206 -0.05 -12.55 -9.54
C ASP A 206 -1.44 -12.61 -8.90
N LEU A 207 -1.61 -11.89 -7.78
CA LEU A 207 -2.81 -11.86 -6.98
C LEU A 207 -3.77 -10.73 -7.40
N ALA A 208 -3.26 -9.59 -7.87
CA ALA A 208 -4.02 -8.39 -8.24
C ALA A 208 -5.21 -8.67 -9.18
N PRO A 209 -5.09 -9.47 -10.26
CA PRO A 209 -6.22 -9.77 -11.15
C PRO A 209 -7.39 -10.52 -10.49
N TYR A 210 -7.13 -11.18 -9.35
CA TYR A 210 -8.14 -11.82 -8.52
C TYR A 210 -8.72 -10.84 -7.49
N LEU A 211 -7.86 -10.03 -6.86
CA LEU A 211 -8.29 -9.01 -5.88
C LEU A 211 -9.18 -7.94 -6.50
N ALA A 212 -8.96 -7.58 -7.77
CA ALA A 212 -9.77 -6.59 -8.46
C ALA A 212 -11.25 -7.00 -8.60
N ARG A 213 -11.57 -8.29 -8.40
CA ARG A 213 -12.95 -8.80 -8.42
C ARG A 213 -13.53 -9.03 -7.04
N GLN A 214 -12.69 -9.04 -6.00
CA GLN A 214 -13.12 -9.23 -4.64
C GLN A 214 -13.46 -7.88 -4.04
N THR A 215 -14.67 -7.72 -3.51
CA THR A 215 -15.03 -6.48 -2.81
C THR A 215 -14.67 -6.57 -1.33
N VAL A 216 -14.21 -5.45 -0.79
CA VAL A 216 -13.92 -5.24 0.63
C VAL A 216 -14.66 -4.00 1.11
N MET A 217 -15.00 -3.99 2.40
CA MET A 217 -15.58 -2.81 3.02
C MET A 217 -14.50 -1.75 3.19
N GLY A 218 -14.70 -0.57 2.61
CA GLY A 218 -13.76 0.55 2.68
C GLY A 218 -13.84 1.37 3.97
N SER A 219 -14.91 1.21 4.74
CA SER A 219 -15.11 1.91 6.02
C SER A 219 -16.05 1.11 6.92
N SER A 220 -15.77 1.12 8.23
CA SER A 220 -16.67 0.57 9.25
C SER A 220 -17.89 1.44 9.53
N LEU A 221 -17.80 2.74 9.23
CA LEU A 221 -18.90 3.68 9.43
C LEU A 221 -19.85 3.71 8.22
N ASN A 222 -19.28 3.65 7.02
CA ASN A 222 -20.05 3.63 5.77
C ASN A 222 -20.01 2.25 5.12
N ASN A 223 -20.91 1.37 5.56
CA ASN A 223 -21.03 0.01 5.02
C ASN A 223 -21.47 -0.05 3.55
N ALA A 224 -21.95 1.07 2.98
CA ALA A 224 -22.23 1.15 1.54
C ALA A 224 -20.99 1.45 0.70
N SER A 225 -19.88 1.88 1.33
CA SER A 225 -18.61 2.10 0.67
C SER A 225 -17.86 0.78 0.49
N GLU A 226 -18.25 0.01 -0.52
CA GLU A 226 -17.48 -1.15 -0.98
C GLU A 226 -16.51 -0.74 -2.11
N MET A 227 -15.30 -1.29 -2.10
CA MET A 227 -14.33 -1.14 -3.18
C MET A 227 -13.66 -2.47 -3.48
N SER A 228 -12.92 -2.57 -4.58
CA SER A 228 -12.16 -3.80 -4.83
C SER A 228 -10.99 -3.92 -3.84
N ALA A 229 -10.59 -5.15 -3.51
CA ALA A 229 -9.43 -5.39 -2.67
C ALA A 229 -8.14 -4.89 -3.35
N ASP A 230 -8.09 -4.89 -4.68
CA ASP A 230 -6.96 -4.30 -5.43
C ASP A 230 -6.89 -2.78 -5.21
N ASP A 231 -8.02 -2.07 -5.37
CA ASP A 231 -8.09 -0.62 -5.15
C ASP A 231 -7.69 -0.24 -3.72
N TYR A 232 -8.12 -1.02 -2.72
CA TYR A 232 -7.74 -0.80 -1.32
C TYR A 232 -6.21 -0.75 -1.12
N PHE A 233 -5.48 -1.67 -1.73
CA PHE A 233 -4.01 -1.71 -1.67
C PHE A 233 -3.37 -0.67 -2.59
N ALA A 234 -3.92 -0.46 -3.79
CA ALA A 234 -3.42 0.51 -4.76
C ALA A 234 -3.53 1.96 -4.24
N MET A 235 -4.63 2.28 -3.55
CA MET A 235 -4.86 3.58 -2.90
C MET A 235 -4.17 3.70 -1.53
N ARG A 236 -3.49 2.64 -1.07
CA ARG A 236 -2.77 2.61 0.21
C ARG A 236 -3.66 2.99 1.40
N LEU A 237 -4.88 2.48 1.42
CA LEU A 237 -5.85 2.75 2.51
C LEU A 237 -5.52 1.98 3.80
N TYR A 238 -4.62 1.01 3.70
CA TYR A 238 -4.14 0.24 4.82
C TYR A 238 -3.26 1.06 5.77
N LYS A 239 -3.31 0.71 7.06
CA LYS A 239 -2.44 1.27 8.09
C LYS A 239 -1.64 0.17 8.76
N GLY A 240 -0.35 0.40 8.94
CA GLY A 240 0.53 -0.59 9.55
C GLY A 240 1.86 -0.03 10.00
N SER A 241 2.44 -0.68 10.99
CA SER A 241 3.73 -0.32 11.57
C SER A 241 4.87 -0.91 10.75
N ILE A 242 5.91 -0.12 10.49
CA ILE A 242 7.11 -0.59 9.80
C ILE A 242 7.89 -1.50 10.76
N TYR A 243 8.15 -2.74 10.38
CA TYR A 243 8.95 -3.67 11.20
C TYR A 243 10.32 -3.95 10.59
N LYS A 244 10.47 -3.73 9.29
CA LYS A 244 11.73 -3.96 8.56
C LYS A 244 11.82 -3.01 7.37
N THR A 245 13.03 -2.62 7.03
CA THR A 245 13.33 -1.93 5.77
C THR A 245 14.44 -2.68 5.07
N ASN A 246 14.55 -2.52 3.75
CA ASN A 246 15.71 -3.04 3.03
C ASN A 246 16.91 -2.15 3.39
N ASN A 247 17.69 -2.57 4.38
CA ASN A 247 18.90 -1.92 4.84
C ASN A 247 20.11 -2.80 4.49
N MET A 248 21.30 -2.19 4.40
CA MET A 248 22.53 -2.91 4.01
C MET A 248 22.85 -4.11 4.92
N LEU A 249 22.36 -4.11 6.16
CA LEU A 249 22.60 -5.15 7.15
C LEU A 249 21.49 -6.21 7.21
N GLY A 250 20.40 -6.06 6.46
CA GLY A 250 19.22 -6.93 6.50
C GLY A 250 18.46 -6.97 7.84
N LYS A 251 18.82 -6.12 8.81
CA LYS A 251 18.29 -6.17 10.18
C LYS A 251 16.88 -5.60 10.27
N THR A 252 16.02 -6.26 11.05
CA THR A 252 14.70 -5.73 11.42
C THR A 252 14.84 -4.57 12.40
N LEU A 253 13.82 -3.72 12.52
CA LEU A 253 13.82 -2.62 13.48
C LEU A 253 13.98 -3.12 14.91
N ALA A 254 13.33 -4.24 15.25
CA ALA A 254 13.43 -4.86 16.57
C ALA A 254 14.86 -5.31 16.93
N GLN A 255 15.72 -5.60 15.95
CA GLN A 255 17.09 -6.05 16.21
C GLN A 255 18.06 -4.91 16.58
N TYR A 256 17.73 -3.65 16.26
CA TYR A 256 18.61 -2.50 16.56
C TYR A 256 17.94 -1.42 17.42
N CYS A 257 16.61 -1.38 17.49
CA CYS A 257 15.87 -0.55 18.44
C CYS A 257 15.68 -1.32 19.75
N ALA A 258 16.34 -0.87 20.82
CA ALA A 258 16.29 -1.57 22.12
C ALA A 258 14.94 -1.46 22.85
N ASN A 259 14.21 -0.36 22.65
CA ASN A 259 12.97 -0.05 23.38
C ASN A 259 11.84 0.35 22.41
N ASP A 260 10.59 0.18 22.84
CA ASP A 260 9.40 0.54 22.04
C ASP A 260 9.37 2.02 21.64
N THR A 261 9.87 2.91 22.49
CA THR A 261 9.97 4.35 22.17
C THR A 261 10.95 4.60 21.02
N ALA A 262 12.09 3.91 21.02
CA ALA A 262 13.07 3.98 19.94
C ALA A 262 12.50 3.37 18.65
N MET A 263 11.74 2.29 18.75
CA MET A 263 11.04 1.69 17.61
C MET A 263 10.06 2.67 16.97
N ALA A 264 9.19 3.31 17.78
CA ALA A 264 8.21 4.27 17.29
C ALA A 264 8.86 5.53 16.68
N GLN A 265 9.96 6.01 17.27
CA GLN A 265 10.72 7.11 16.71
C GLN A 265 11.37 6.76 15.37
N GLU A 266 11.94 5.56 15.26
CA GLU A 266 12.57 5.09 14.03
C GLU A 266 11.53 4.87 12.91
N GLN A 267 10.37 4.28 13.23
CA GLN A 267 9.25 4.16 12.30
C GLN A 267 8.84 5.54 11.75
N LYS A 268 8.64 6.52 12.64
CA LYS A 268 8.32 7.91 12.25
C LYS A 268 9.44 8.55 11.43
N ARG A 269 10.70 8.28 11.75
CA ARG A 269 11.85 8.78 11.00
C ARG A 269 11.85 8.27 9.56
N ILE A 270 11.60 6.98 9.36
CA ILE A 270 11.54 6.35 8.03
C ILE A 270 10.37 6.94 7.22
N GLU A 271 9.22 7.13 7.84
CA GLU A 271 8.06 7.76 7.18
C GLU A 271 8.32 9.23 6.82
N ALA A 272 8.98 9.97 7.72
CA ALA A 272 9.37 11.36 7.46
C ALA A 272 10.43 11.46 6.36
N GLU A 273 11.38 10.52 6.29
CA GLU A 273 12.38 10.45 5.21
C GLU A 273 11.71 10.24 3.86
N LEU A 274 10.74 9.31 3.81
CA LEU A 274 9.97 9.03 2.60
C LEU A 274 9.18 10.27 2.12
N ALA A 275 8.46 10.93 3.04
CA ALA A 275 7.71 12.14 2.74
C ALA A 275 8.61 13.33 2.39
N ALA A 276 9.76 13.46 3.04
CA ALA A 276 10.74 14.51 2.73
C ALA A 276 11.36 14.31 1.34
N PHE A 277 11.62 13.07 0.94
CA PHE A 277 12.09 12.76 -0.40
C PHE A 277 11.03 13.14 -1.45
N GLU A 278 9.78 12.72 -1.24
CA GLU A 278 8.66 13.07 -2.11
C GLU A 278 8.50 14.60 -2.24
N ASN A 279 8.52 15.34 -1.13
CA ASN A 279 8.43 16.80 -1.14
C ASN A 279 9.61 17.47 -1.87
N ARG A 280 10.82 16.91 -1.75
CA ARG A 280 12.01 17.46 -2.45
C ARG A 280 11.95 17.25 -3.95
N LEU A 281 11.34 16.18 -4.44
CA LEU A 281 11.18 15.92 -5.89
C LEU A 281 10.39 17.05 -6.59
N TRP A 282 9.38 17.59 -5.91
CA TRP A 282 8.53 18.65 -6.44
C TRP A 282 9.08 20.07 -6.18
N GLY A 283 10.23 20.15 -5.50
CA GLY A 283 10.83 21.37 -4.99
C GLY A 283 10.18 21.81 -3.68
N ASP A 284 11.01 22.31 -2.77
CA ASP A 284 10.54 22.85 -1.49
C ASP A 284 9.63 24.06 -1.79
N HIS A 285 8.32 23.92 -1.58
CA HIS A 285 7.36 25.00 -1.80
C HIS A 285 7.74 26.25 -0.99
N SER A 286 8.46 26.07 0.13
CA SER A 286 8.97 27.14 0.98
C SER A 286 10.16 27.92 0.35
N ALA A 287 10.98 27.27 -0.49
CA ALA A 287 12.13 27.91 -1.13
C ALA A 287 11.74 28.77 -2.34
N LYS A 288 10.54 28.58 -2.90
CA LYS A 288 10.03 29.41 -4.00
C LYS A 288 9.54 30.78 -3.52
N ASP A 289 9.16 30.91 -2.25
CA ASP A 289 8.62 32.16 -1.68
C ASP A 289 9.72 33.20 -1.36
N SER A 290 10.95 32.75 -1.14
CA SER A 290 12.11 33.64 -0.89
C SER A 290 12.70 34.26 -2.16
N LEU A 291 12.38 33.75 -3.34
CA LEU A 291 12.77 34.36 -4.63
C LEU A 291 11.87 35.53 -5.05
N VAL A 292 10.68 35.67 -4.43
CA VAL A 292 9.76 36.79 -4.72
C VAL A 292 10.17 38.08 -3.97
N VAL A 293 10.93 37.96 -2.87
CA VAL A 293 11.37 39.12 -2.06
C VAL A 293 12.70 39.71 -2.57
N ALA A 294 13.49 38.96 -3.35
CA ALA A 294 14.81 39.39 -3.83
C ALA A 294 14.77 40.45 -4.96
N ASN A 295 13.60 40.74 -5.54
CA ASN A 295 13.46 41.71 -6.65
C ASN A 295 12.87 43.07 -6.25
N THR A 296 12.71 43.36 -4.95
CA THR A 296 12.12 44.63 -4.47
C THR A 296 13.04 45.50 -3.62
N GLU A 297 14.35 45.27 -3.63
CA GLU A 297 15.30 46.22 -3.02
C GLU A 297 16.16 46.90 -4.09
N LYS A 298 15.59 47.94 -4.71
CA LYS A 298 16.39 48.98 -5.37
C LYS A 298 17.22 49.70 -4.30
N ALA A 299 18.45 49.23 -4.10
CA ALA A 299 19.44 49.91 -3.27
C ALA A 299 19.66 51.37 -3.73
N PRO A 300 19.68 52.36 -2.83
CA PRO A 300 19.97 53.74 -3.20
C PRO A 300 21.47 53.89 -3.51
N LYS A 301 21.78 54.32 -4.74
CA LYS A 301 23.14 54.69 -5.17
C LYS A 301 23.65 55.87 -4.33
N LYS A 302 24.59 55.63 -3.41
CA LYS A 302 25.43 56.71 -2.83
C LYS A 302 26.73 56.82 -3.64
N GLN A 303 26.86 57.94 -4.37
CA GLN A 303 28.10 58.38 -4.99
C GLN A 303 29.20 58.57 -3.91
N LYS A 304 30.37 57.99 -4.16
CA LYS A 304 31.59 58.26 -3.39
C LYS A 304 32.18 59.59 -3.85
N THR A 305 32.34 60.55 -2.94
CA THR A 305 33.25 61.68 -3.12
C THR A 305 34.40 61.55 -2.12
N LEU A 306 35.61 61.38 -2.66
CA LEU A 306 36.88 61.47 -1.96
C LEU A 306 37.24 62.95 -1.77
N ALA A 307 37.55 63.40 -0.54
CA ALA A 307 38.58 64.42 -0.31
C ALA A 307 38.87 64.71 1.19
N ARG A 308 40.17 64.57 1.50
CA ARG A 308 41.03 65.37 2.39
C ARG A 308 40.86 65.37 3.92
N ASN A 309 41.85 64.74 4.55
CA ASN A 309 42.43 65.01 5.87
C ASN A 309 42.44 66.50 6.27
N ARG A 310 41.94 66.78 7.48
CA ARG A 310 42.55 67.76 8.40
C ARG A 310 42.53 67.23 9.84
N ARG A 311 43.69 67.44 10.45
CA ARG A 311 44.18 67.14 11.79
C ARG A 311 43.54 68.09 12.81
N ALA A 312 43.03 67.61 13.94
CA ALA A 312 43.02 68.33 15.23
C ALA A 312 42.35 67.55 16.38
N VAL A 313 43.14 67.32 17.43
CA VAL A 313 42.79 67.52 18.86
C VAL A 313 41.88 66.48 19.56
N ARG A 314 42.53 65.66 20.40
CA ARG A 314 42.06 65.04 21.66
C ARG A 314 41.97 66.12 22.77
N PRO A 315 41.35 65.94 23.98
CA PRO A 315 41.20 64.68 24.73
C PRO A 315 39.94 64.54 25.64
N SER A 316 39.92 63.42 26.41
CA SER A 316 39.18 63.15 27.69
C SER A 316 37.69 62.83 27.55
N SER A 317 37.06 61.92 28.30
CA SER A 317 37.30 61.18 29.55
C SER A 317 36.34 59.96 29.55
N LEU A 318 36.77 58.73 29.88
CA LEU A 318 36.64 58.02 31.17
C LEU A 318 35.23 57.93 31.80
N GLY A 319 34.80 56.68 32.07
CA GLY A 319 33.69 56.27 32.95
C GLY A 319 32.57 55.54 32.18
N LYS A 320 32.43 54.20 32.13
CA LYS A 320 32.29 53.16 33.18
C LYS A 320 31.07 53.40 34.08
N ALA A 321 30.00 52.62 33.89
CA ALA A 321 29.43 51.71 34.89
C ALA A 321 27.92 51.43 34.67
N SER A 322 27.63 50.13 34.64
CA SER A 322 26.38 49.47 34.98
C SER A 322 25.86 49.82 36.39
N LYS A 323 24.53 49.85 36.59
CA LYS A 323 23.75 48.94 37.46
C LYS A 323 22.33 49.44 37.79
N SER A 324 21.36 48.54 37.55
CA SER A 324 20.22 48.12 38.40
C SER A 324 19.53 49.05 39.42
N GLY A 325 18.19 49.00 39.39
CA GLY A 325 17.26 49.15 40.53
C GLY A 325 15.81 49.15 39.97
N ALA A 326 15.00 48.10 40.10
CA ALA A 326 14.12 47.76 41.24
C ALA A 326 13.23 48.96 41.69
N ALA A 327 11.93 48.88 41.96
CA ALA A 327 10.82 47.93 41.84
C ALA A 327 9.60 48.71 42.39
N SER A 328 8.38 48.54 41.85
CA SER A 328 7.12 48.65 42.65
C SER A 328 5.88 48.32 41.81
N LYS A 329 5.16 47.27 42.26
CA LYS A 329 3.70 47.10 42.13
C LYS A 329 3.02 47.92 43.26
N PRO A 330 1.68 47.95 43.49
CA PRO A 330 0.56 47.20 42.86
C PRO A 330 -0.72 48.04 42.59
N ALA A 331 -1.73 47.45 41.93
CA ALA A 331 -3.12 47.34 42.44
C ALA A 331 -4.07 46.82 41.34
N ALA A 332 -4.98 45.95 41.75
CA ALA A 332 -6.02 45.29 40.98
C ALA A 332 -7.18 46.23 40.63
N THR A 333 -8.00 45.85 39.63
CA THR A 333 -9.48 45.79 39.71
C THR A 333 -10.02 45.04 38.50
N GLU A 334 -10.77 43.97 38.76
CA GLU A 334 -11.62 43.26 37.79
C GLU A 334 -12.81 44.13 37.37
N ARG A 335 -13.27 43.99 36.12
CA ARG A 335 -14.71 44.07 35.82
C ARG A 335 -15.05 43.40 34.48
N SER A 336 -16.21 42.77 34.54
CA SER A 336 -16.90 41.91 33.60
C SER A 336 -17.34 42.60 32.30
N SER A 337 -17.54 41.81 31.25
CA SER A 337 -18.87 41.60 30.63
C SER A 337 -18.78 40.76 29.35
N SER A 338 -19.62 39.73 29.32
CA SER A 338 -19.98 38.95 28.13
C SER A 338 -21.09 39.67 27.35
N ALA A 339 -21.12 39.51 26.02
CA ALA A 339 -22.36 39.43 25.24
C ALA A 339 -22.11 38.89 23.83
N ARG A 340 -23.06 38.07 23.38
CA ARG A 340 -23.13 37.20 22.20
C ARG A 340 -24.16 37.81 21.24
N VAL A 341 -23.90 37.89 19.93
CA VAL A 341 -24.98 38.03 18.93
C VAL A 341 -24.65 37.25 17.66
N THR A 342 -25.57 36.36 17.33
CA THR A 342 -25.69 35.50 16.13
C THR A 342 -26.41 36.22 15.00
N VAL A 343 -26.08 35.95 13.73
CA VAL A 343 -27.00 36.19 12.60
C VAL A 343 -27.02 34.98 11.65
N ARG A 344 -28.17 34.30 11.67
CA ARG A 344 -28.64 33.30 10.71
C ARG A 344 -29.32 34.04 9.55
N ARG A 345 -28.95 33.75 8.30
CA ARG A 345 -29.75 34.13 7.12
C ARG A 345 -30.09 32.89 6.31
N GLN A 346 -31.39 32.69 6.14
CA GLN A 346 -32.02 31.68 5.30
C GLN A 346 -33.13 32.39 4.54
N ARG A 347 -33.07 32.40 3.20
CA ARG A 347 -34.12 32.68 2.20
C ARG A 347 -33.53 32.21 0.85
N HIS A 348 -34.20 31.53 -0.06
CA HIS A 348 -35.59 31.15 -0.23
C HIS A 348 -35.64 29.80 -0.95
#